data_AF-A0A934G521-F1
#
_entry.id   AF-A0A934G521-F1
#
_cell.length_a   1.000
_cell.length_b   1.000
_cell.length_c   1.000
_cell.angle_alpha   90.00
_cell.angle_beta   90.00
_cell.angle_gamma   90.00
#
_symmetry.space_group_name_H-M   'P 1'
#
loop_
_entity.id
_entity.type
_entity.pdbx_description
1 polymer ?
#
loop_
_entity_poly.entity_id
_entity_poly.type
_entity_poly.pdbx_seq_one_letter_code
_entity_poly.pdbx_strand_id
1 'polypeptide(L)'
;MNINSPLMSRTKLTLGLVALLFVCVIGLFLLLIGESVAVSAALLVLLSFLPVYLVAKWVNSFVLKALIGIALVTQTISVPLFVIHRDAYASTGWNAVKDFTFTFGEFVPMYTELAFFLIVVVSCVALFINVFKFPKLRLDQSAASPVLKPATTTKGIGYYLFLLILALILMTPLNLWMFSNGISLTGVEPPRLPFRLSGILHYLTSLVVPVVLAAIYAKTSRSYSPAIFLMLYAFVLGATQVSKGALLLVMLPILYFAVVDRRYVLLSLSAAFTLVAVQLVILLRNVVYVVTAGKSGADSEGGLMMTLDKMVNEGFDNFSITDTFLLIVDRIEGAQQIILASKFNADAIGGVTAAFQWFNFNPWNVFDANTYHMELIGITLPEGFVAGGGGLLSKALLVTQSEPLFIAAFAINVAAYILIGEWIARSICIKYAVPTYYYIVGGVYVLFFYVGSGTLVFLAVLSFLIFIVLMPKMSVRGFGGKKEIEQHTAGPVSNS
;
A
#
# COMPACT_ATOMS: atom_id res chain seq x y z
N MET A 1 -29.31 26.95 -3.82
CA MET A 1 -28.99 25.68 -4.51
C MET A 1 -28.48 26.04 -5.89
N ASN A 2 -27.16 26.07 -6.09
CA ASN A 2 -26.55 26.44 -7.37
C ASN A 2 -26.27 25.17 -8.17
N ILE A 3 -27.30 24.69 -8.86
CA ILE A 3 -27.20 23.62 -9.85
C ILE A 3 -26.73 24.33 -11.12
N ASN A 4 -25.43 24.24 -11.44
CA ASN A 4 -24.86 24.33 -12.79
C ASN A 4 -23.35 24.61 -12.72
N SER A 5 -22.55 23.54 -12.66
CA SER A 5 -21.19 23.58 -13.22
C SER A 5 -21.08 22.53 -14.34
N PRO A 6 -21.47 22.87 -15.59
CA PRO A 6 -21.48 21.93 -16.71
C PRO A 6 -20.08 21.36 -17.06
N LEU A 7 -19.01 21.99 -16.58
CA LEU A 7 -17.64 21.53 -16.78
C LEU A 7 -17.29 20.25 -15.99
N MET A 8 -17.92 20.01 -14.83
CA MET A 8 -17.59 18.86 -13.99
C MET A 8 -18.26 17.56 -14.46
N SER A 9 -19.29 17.63 -15.33
CA SER A 9 -19.92 16.42 -15.89
C SER A 9 -19.10 15.83 -17.05
N ARG A 10 -18.45 16.66 -17.86
CA ARG A 10 -17.66 16.22 -19.03
C ARG A 10 -16.42 15.41 -18.65
N THR A 11 -15.71 15.79 -17.58
CA THR A 11 -14.52 15.05 -17.11
C THR A 11 -14.88 13.69 -16.50
N LYS A 12 -16.06 13.58 -15.86
CA LYS A 12 -16.55 12.31 -15.31
C LYS A 12 -16.97 11.35 -16.41
N LEU A 13 -17.64 11.86 -17.44
CA LEU A 13 -18.08 11.07 -18.58
C LEU A 13 -16.89 10.53 -19.38
N THR A 14 -15.86 11.36 -19.60
CA THR A 14 -14.64 10.97 -20.34
C THR A 14 -13.85 9.89 -19.61
N LEU A 15 -13.66 9.98 -18.29
CA LEU A 15 -12.93 8.94 -17.54
C LEU A 15 -13.68 7.60 -17.55
N GLY A 16 -15.01 7.62 -17.41
CA GLY A 16 -15.84 6.41 -17.48
C GLY A 16 -15.78 5.74 -18.85
N LEU A 17 -15.84 6.53 -19.93
CA LEU A 17 -15.71 6.04 -21.30
C LEU A 17 -14.32 5.46 -21.59
N VAL A 18 -13.25 6.11 -21.11
CA VAL A 18 -11.88 5.59 -21.27
C VAL A 18 -11.71 4.26 -20.53
N ALA A 19 -12.22 4.15 -19.31
CA ALA A 19 -12.16 2.90 -18.55
C ALA A 19 -12.97 1.78 -19.24
N LEU A 20 -14.17 2.08 -19.72
CA LEU A 20 -15.00 1.13 -20.47
C LEU A 20 -14.29 0.67 -21.75
N LEU A 21 -13.75 1.62 -22.53
CA LEU A 21 -13.02 1.32 -23.76
C LEU A 21 -11.78 0.48 -23.48
N PHE A 22 -11.03 0.77 -22.42
CA PHE A 22 -9.88 -0.02 -21.99
C PHE A 22 -10.29 -1.46 -21.66
N VAL A 23 -11.37 -1.65 -20.88
CA VAL A 23 -11.93 -2.98 -20.59
C VAL A 23 -12.38 -3.70 -21.86
N CYS A 24 -13.04 -3.01 -22.79
CA CYS A 24 -13.47 -3.60 -24.06
C CYS A 24 -12.29 -4.01 -24.93
N VAL A 25 -11.24 -3.19 -25.02
CA VAL A 25 -10.04 -3.49 -25.82
C VAL A 25 -9.28 -4.67 -25.23
N ILE A 26 -9.07 -4.70 -23.90
CA ILE A 26 -8.41 -5.82 -23.23
C ILE A 26 -9.27 -7.07 -23.34
N GLY A 27 -10.58 -6.97 -23.10
CA GLY A 27 -11.51 -8.09 -23.23
C GLY A 27 -11.50 -8.68 -24.64
N LEU A 28 -11.50 -7.83 -25.68
CA LEU A 28 -11.37 -8.28 -27.07
C LEU A 28 -10.03 -8.97 -27.31
N PHE A 29 -8.91 -8.40 -26.84
CA PHE A 29 -7.60 -9.02 -26.95
C PHE A 29 -7.54 -10.40 -26.27
N LEU A 30 -8.11 -10.52 -25.06
CA LEU A 30 -8.19 -11.78 -24.33
C LEU A 30 -9.08 -12.82 -25.04
N LEU A 31 -10.18 -12.39 -25.65
CA LEU A 31 -11.00 -13.26 -26.51
C LEU A 31 -10.22 -13.74 -27.74
N LEU A 32 -9.42 -12.86 -28.36
CA LEU A 32 -8.62 -13.20 -29.55
C LEU A 32 -7.52 -14.24 -29.24
N ILE A 33 -6.97 -14.26 -28.03
CA ILE A 33 -6.02 -15.29 -27.59
C ILE A 33 -6.70 -16.56 -27.03
N GLY A 34 -8.03 -16.65 -27.09
CA GLY A 34 -8.79 -17.81 -26.65
C GLY A 34 -9.09 -17.89 -25.15
N GLU A 35 -8.75 -16.86 -24.37
CA GLU A 35 -8.91 -16.83 -22.91
C GLU A 35 -10.29 -16.33 -22.47
N SER A 36 -11.35 -17.02 -22.90
CA SER A 36 -12.75 -16.66 -22.62
C SER A 36 -13.11 -16.67 -21.13
N VAL A 37 -12.48 -17.55 -20.34
CA VAL A 37 -12.65 -17.60 -18.89
C VAL A 37 -12.09 -16.34 -18.23
N ALA A 38 -10.91 -15.88 -18.66
CA ALA A 38 -10.28 -14.66 -18.12
C ALA A 38 -11.17 -13.44 -18.34
N VAL A 39 -11.80 -13.33 -19.51
CA VAL A 39 -12.76 -12.26 -19.83
C VAL A 39 -14.02 -12.35 -18.97
N SER A 40 -14.58 -13.55 -18.83
CA SER A 40 -15.76 -13.77 -18.00
C SER A 40 -15.49 -13.42 -16.54
N ALA A 41 -14.32 -13.82 -16.02
CA ALA A 41 -13.89 -13.49 -14.67
C ALA A 41 -13.64 -11.98 -14.49
N ALA A 42 -13.02 -11.29 -15.47
CA ALA A 42 -12.88 -9.83 -15.46
C ALA A 42 -14.24 -9.12 -15.38
N LEU A 43 -15.20 -9.59 -16.18
CA LEU A 43 -16.55 -9.04 -16.24
C LEU A 43 -17.29 -9.27 -14.93
N LEU A 44 -17.14 -10.44 -14.31
CA LEU A 44 -17.68 -10.73 -12.98
C LEU A 44 -17.12 -9.77 -11.92
N VAL A 45 -15.80 -9.54 -11.89
CA VAL A 45 -15.20 -8.55 -10.98
C VAL A 45 -15.80 -7.17 -11.18
N LEU A 46 -15.94 -6.73 -12.42
CA LEU A 46 -16.54 -5.43 -12.74
C LEU A 46 -18.00 -5.36 -12.30
N LEU A 47 -18.81 -6.39 -12.57
CA LEU A 47 -20.20 -6.46 -12.13
C LEU A 47 -20.32 -6.47 -10.60
N SER A 48 -19.40 -7.14 -9.91
CA SER A 48 -19.37 -7.22 -8.45
C SER A 48 -18.95 -5.90 -7.80
N PHE A 49 -17.89 -5.24 -8.30
CA PHE A 49 -17.24 -4.13 -7.57
C PHE A 49 -17.60 -2.74 -8.10
N LEU A 50 -17.92 -2.60 -9.40
CA LEU A 50 -18.25 -1.31 -9.99
C LEU A 50 -19.51 -0.69 -9.37
N PRO A 51 -20.64 -1.42 -9.18
CA PRO A 51 -21.82 -0.85 -8.53
C PRO A 51 -21.51 -0.36 -7.12
N VAL A 52 -20.73 -1.13 -6.35
CA VAL A 52 -20.33 -0.79 -4.99
C VAL A 52 -19.48 0.47 -4.98
N TYR A 53 -18.54 0.61 -5.91
CA TYR A 53 -17.74 1.82 -6.08
C TYR A 53 -18.60 3.04 -6.45
N LEU A 54 -19.62 2.87 -7.31
CA LEU A 54 -20.54 3.95 -7.67
C LEU A 54 -21.37 4.42 -6.47
N VAL A 55 -21.86 3.50 -5.63
CA VAL A 55 -22.54 3.86 -4.37
C VAL A 55 -21.57 4.53 -3.40
N ALA A 56 -20.34 4.02 -3.26
CA ALA A 56 -19.31 4.61 -2.40
C ALA A 56 -18.96 6.05 -2.80
N LYS A 57 -19.06 6.43 -4.08
CA LYS A 57 -18.87 7.83 -4.52
C LYS A 57 -19.87 8.79 -3.87
N TRP A 58 -21.05 8.32 -3.51
CA TRP A 58 -22.12 9.12 -2.91
C TRP A 58 -21.91 9.30 -1.41
N VAL A 59 -21.11 8.43 -0.79
CA VAL A 59 -20.70 8.55 0.62
C VAL A 59 -19.62 9.63 0.73
N ASN A 60 -19.69 10.47 1.76
CA ASN A 60 -18.69 11.53 2.01
C ASN A 60 -17.43 11.00 2.73
N SER A 61 -16.96 9.82 2.33
CA SER A 61 -15.72 9.22 2.82
C SER A 61 -14.71 9.08 1.70
N PHE A 62 -13.53 9.68 1.82
CA PHE A 62 -12.49 9.50 0.82
C PHE A 62 -11.76 8.16 1.00
N VAL A 63 -11.47 7.75 2.24
CA VAL A 63 -10.77 6.49 2.53
C VAL A 63 -11.55 5.29 1.97
N LEU A 64 -12.88 5.29 2.14
CA LEU A 64 -13.77 4.28 1.54
C LEU A 64 -13.65 4.22 0.01
N LYS A 65 -13.66 5.38 -0.66
CA LYS A 65 -13.54 5.46 -2.12
C LYS A 65 -12.19 4.96 -2.60
N ALA A 66 -11.12 5.27 -1.87
CA ALA A 66 -9.78 4.80 -2.18
C ALA A 66 -9.68 3.27 -2.01
N LEU A 67 -10.19 2.73 -0.90
CA LEU A 67 -10.19 1.29 -0.63
C LEU A 67 -10.94 0.51 -1.72
N ILE A 68 -12.18 0.90 -2.04
CA ILE A 68 -12.98 0.20 -3.05
C ILE A 68 -12.42 0.43 -4.46
N GLY A 69 -11.90 1.63 -4.74
CA GLY A 69 -11.27 1.94 -6.03
C GLY A 69 -9.99 1.11 -6.26
N ILE A 70 -9.16 0.96 -5.22
CA ILE A 70 -7.97 0.10 -5.26
C ILE A 70 -8.41 -1.35 -5.49
N ALA A 71 -9.34 -1.88 -4.70
CA ALA A 71 -9.87 -3.23 -4.85
C ALA A 71 -10.42 -3.50 -6.27
N LEU A 72 -11.19 -2.57 -6.83
CA LEU A 72 -11.72 -2.65 -8.18
C LEU A 72 -10.59 -2.73 -9.23
N VAL A 73 -9.63 -1.81 -9.17
CA VAL A 73 -8.52 -1.75 -10.13
C VAL A 73 -7.62 -2.99 -10.00
N THR A 74 -7.26 -3.38 -8.77
CA THR A 74 -6.38 -4.52 -8.56
C THR A 74 -7.04 -5.81 -9.01
N GLN A 75 -8.30 -6.07 -8.64
CA GLN A 75 -8.99 -7.31 -9.06
C GLN A 75 -9.30 -7.35 -10.56
N THR A 76 -9.58 -6.21 -11.19
CA THR A 76 -9.83 -6.17 -12.64
C THR A 76 -8.56 -6.53 -13.44
N ILE A 77 -7.37 -6.30 -12.85
CA ILE A 77 -6.08 -6.62 -13.46
C ILE A 77 -5.60 -8.00 -13.02
N SER A 78 -5.64 -8.32 -11.72
CA SER A 78 -5.07 -9.55 -11.17
C SER A 78 -5.84 -10.80 -11.60
N VAL A 79 -7.18 -10.77 -11.64
CA VAL A 79 -7.98 -11.96 -11.95
C VAL A 79 -7.75 -12.49 -13.37
N PRO A 80 -7.81 -11.65 -14.43
CA PRO A 80 -7.57 -12.15 -15.77
C PRO A 80 -6.14 -12.68 -15.94
N LEU A 81 -5.17 -11.99 -15.33
CA LEU A 81 -3.78 -12.39 -15.42
C LEU A 81 -3.50 -13.69 -14.66
N PHE A 82 -4.14 -13.87 -13.50
CA PHE A 82 -4.11 -15.12 -12.75
C PHE A 82 -4.67 -16.30 -13.58
N VAL A 83 -5.76 -16.09 -14.33
CA VAL A 83 -6.33 -17.13 -15.21
C VAL A 83 -5.40 -17.46 -16.38
N ILE A 84 -4.77 -16.44 -16.99
CA ILE A 84 -3.82 -16.63 -18.10
C ILE A 84 -2.60 -17.44 -17.65
N HIS A 85 -2.16 -17.27 -16.40
CA HIS A 85 -1.00 -17.98 -15.85
C HIS A 85 -1.39 -19.22 -15.04
N ARG A 86 -2.54 -19.85 -15.35
CA ARG A 86 -3.05 -21.03 -14.61
C ARG A 86 -2.01 -22.15 -14.44
N ASP A 87 -1.14 -22.34 -15.42
CA ASP A 87 -0.12 -23.40 -15.43
C ASP A 87 1.06 -23.11 -14.47
N ALA A 88 1.20 -21.88 -13.98
CA ALA A 88 2.25 -21.49 -13.02
C ALA A 88 1.89 -21.83 -11.56
N TYR A 89 0.64 -22.22 -11.30
CA TYR A 89 0.14 -22.49 -9.96
C TYR A 89 0.12 -23.99 -9.66
N ALA A 90 0.40 -24.31 -8.40
CA ALA A 90 0.45 -25.68 -7.90
C ALA A 90 -0.70 -25.93 -6.90
N SER A 91 -0.93 -27.18 -6.52
CA SER A 91 -1.89 -27.51 -5.45
C SER A 91 -1.38 -27.10 -4.07
N THR A 92 -0.07 -27.15 -3.85
CA THR A 92 0.59 -26.80 -2.58
C THR A 92 1.83 -25.93 -2.80
N GLY A 93 2.29 -25.25 -1.75
CA GLY A 93 3.48 -24.40 -1.76
C GLY A 93 3.19 -22.91 -1.95
N TRP A 94 4.22 -22.12 -2.29
CA TRP A 94 4.12 -20.67 -2.38
C TRP A 94 3.20 -20.17 -3.52
N ASN A 95 3.10 -20.96 -4.59
CA ASN A 95 2.19 -20.72 -5.71
C ASN A 95 0.92 -21.58 -5.60
N ALA A 96 0.54 -22.00 -4.39
CA ALA A 96 -0.64 -22.83 -4.18
C ALA A 96 -1.93 -22.13 -4.63
N VAL A 97 -2.83 -22.91 -5.22
CA VAL A 97 -4.24 -22.58 -5.47
C VAL A 97 -5.18 -23.74 -5.08
N LYS A 98 -4.65 -24.76 -4.38
CA LYS A 98 -5.37 -25.98 -3.97
C LYS A 98 -6.01 -26.71 -5.15
N ASP A 99 -7.28 -27.08 -5.02
CA ASP A 99 -8.11 -27.81 -5.98
C ASP A 99 -8.88 -26.87 -6.93
N PHE A 100 -8.45 -25.61 -7.06
CA PHE A 100 -9.11 -24.63 -7.93
C PHE A 100 -9.00 -25.04 -9.41
N THR A 101 -10.15 -25.19 -10.07
CA THR A 101 -10.28 -25.70 -11.43
C THR A 101 -10.22 -24.63 -12.51
N PHE A 102 -10.11 -23.35 -12.11
CA PHE A 102 -10.14 -22.20 -13.02
C PHE A 102 -11.42 -22.15 -13.88
N THR A 103 -12.53 -22.70 -13.40
CA THR A 103 -13.82 -22.57 -14.08
C THR A 103 -14.53 -21.29 -13.63
N PHE A 104 -15.29 -20.68 -14.54
CA PHE A 104 -16.07 -19.46 -14.22
C PHE A 104 -17.00 -19.66 -13.01
N GLY A 105 -17.56 -20.87 -12.87
CA GLY A 105 -18.49 -21.20 -11.77
C GLY A 105 -17.88 -21.05 -10.38
N GLU A 106 -16.57 -21.32 -10.20
CA GLU A 106 -15.91 -21.15 -8.90
C GLU A 106 -15.69 -19.68 -8.54
N PHE A 107 -15.55 -18.80 -9.53
CA PHE A 107 -15.40 -17.36 -9.28
C PHE A 107 -16.68 -16.70 -8.75
N VAL A 108 -17.85 -17.17 -9.19
CA VAL A 108 -19.15 -16.57 -8.85
C VAL A 108 -19.41 -16.48 -7.34
N PRO A 109 -19.35 -17.56 -6.54
CA PRO A 109 -19.62 -17.47 -5.10
C PRO A 109 -18.61 -16.57 -4.39
N MET A 110 -17.32 -16.67 -4.73
CA MET A 110 -16.26 -15.85 -4.13
C MET A 110 -16.52 -14.35 -4.32
N TYR A 111 -16.74 -13.93 -5.56
CA TYR A 111 -16.92 -12.50 -5.88
C TYR A 111 -18.30 -11.96 -5.49
N THR A 112 -19.30 -12.83 -5.35
CA THR A 112 -20.61 -12.45 -4.81
C THR A 112 -20.51 -12.18 -3.31
N GLU A 113 -19.82 -13.04 -2.56
CA GLU A 113 -19.56 -12.84 -1.13
C GLU A 113 -18.76 -11.55 -0.88
N LEU A 114 -17.68 -11.34 -1.65
CA LEU A 114 -16.90 -10.10 -1.57
C LEU A 114 -17.71 -8.85 -1.92
N ALA A 115 -18.57 -8.92 -2.95
CA ALA A 115 -19.46 -7.82 -3.31
C ALA A 115 -20.43 -7.51 -2.16
N PHE A 116 -21.05 -8.54 -1.58
CA PHE A 116 -21.95 -8.39 -0.44
C PHE A 116 -21.23 -7.78 0.77
N PHE A 117 -20.05 -8.29 1.12
CA PHE A 117 -19.21 -7.72 2.17
C PHE A 117 -18.94 -6.22 1.95
N LEU A 118 -18.52 -5.82 0.75
CA LEU A 118 -18.24 -4.42 0.43
C LEU A 118 -19.52 -3.56 0.46
N ILE A 119 -20.67 -4.08 0.04
CA ILE A 119 -21.97 -3.38 0.16
C ILE A 119 -22.29 -3.10 1.64
N VAL A 120 -22.08 -4.08 2.53
CA VAL A 120 -22.30 -3.90 3.97
C VAL A 120 -21.33 -2.86 4.52
N VAL A 121 -20.04 -2.89 4.17
CA VAL A 121 -19.05 -1.87 4.56
C VAL A 121 -19.50 -0.47 4.14
N VAL A 122 -19.88 -0.28 2.87
CA VAL A 122 -20.36 1.02 2.36
C VAL A 122 -21.59 1.49 3.13
N SER A 123 -22.53 0.58 3.40
CA SER A 123 -23.76 0.87 4.13
C SER A 123 -23.49 1.28 5.58
N CYS A 124 -22.60 0.56 6.28
CA CYS A 124 -22.18 0.90 7.64
C CYS A 124 -21.46 2.25 7.70
N VAL A 125 -20.53 2.53 6.78
CA VAL A 125 -19.85 3.84 6.72
C VAL A 125 -20.85 4.96 6.46
N ALA A 126 -21.79 4.78 5.52
CA ALA A 126 -22.85 5.75 5.25
C ALA A 126 -23.74 6.00 6.48
N LEU A 127 -24.15 4.94 7.16
CA LEU A 127 -24.95 5.01 8.38
C LEU A 127 -24.20 5.75 9.49
N PHE A 128 -22.96 5.39 9.78
CA PHE A 128 -22.15 6.02 10.80
C PHE A 128 -21.89 7.51 10.50
N ILE A 129 -21.65 7.89 9.25
CA ILE A 129 -21.52 9.32 8.87
C ILE A 129 -22.79 10.09 9.19
N ASN A 130 -23.95 9.50 8.91
CA ASN A 130 -25.24 10.14 9.18
C ASN A 130 -25.56 10.20 10.69
N VAL A 131 -25.26 9.15 11.45
CA VAL A 131 -25.51 9.06 12.90
C VAL A 131 -24.58 9.99 13.68
N PHE A 132 -23.27 9.90 13.46
CA PHE A 132 -22.28 10.69 14.20
C PHE A 132 -22.12 12.13 13.67
N LYS A 133 -22.82 12.48 12.58
CA LYS A 133 -22.79 13.81 11.94
C LYS A 133 -21.37 14.32 11.74
N PHE A 134 -20.48 13.47 11.22
CA PHE A 134 -19.11 13.89 10.93
C PHE A 134 -19.15 15.17 10.07
N PRO A 135 -18.41 16.23 10.45
CA PRO A 135 -18.50 17.51 9.76
C PRO A 135 -18.26 17.30 8.27
N LYS A 136 -18.98 17.92 7.34
CA LYS A 136 -18.67 17.70 5.92
C LYS A 136 -17.29 18.27 5.60
N LEU A 137 -16.43 17.51 4.93
CA LEU A 137 -15.22 18.06 4.32
C LEU A 137 -15.68 19.00 3.20
N ARG A 138 -15.86 20.28 3.52
CA ARG A 138 -15.78 21.29 2.49
C ARG A 138 -14.31 21.34 2.11
N LEU A 139 -13.92 20.61 1.07
CA LEU A 139 -12.79 21.06 0.26
C LEU A 139 -13.20 22.46 -0.16
N ASP A 140 -12.75 23.48 0.57
CA ASP A 140 -12.98 24.87 0.18
C ASP A 140 -12.29 25.03 -1.17
N GLN A 141 -13.08 24.86 -2.24
CA GLN A 141 -12.65 25.09 -3.62
C GLN A 141 -12.22 26.56 -3.80
N SER A 142 -12.63 27.44 -2.88
CA SER A 142 -12.23 28.85 -2.82
C SER A 142 -10.86 29.10 -2.18
N ALA A 143 -10.33 28.19 -1.38
CA ALA A 143 -8.90 28.19 -1.08
C ALA A 143 -8.23 27.52 -2.27
N ALA A 144 -8.05 28.31 -3.35
CA ALA A 144 -7.43 27.93 -4.61
C ALA A 144 -6.55 26.71 -4.43
N SER A 145 -7.05 25.55 -4.91
CA SER A 145 -6.42 24.24 -4.86
C SER A 145 -4.92 24.40 -4.56
N PRO A 146 -4.45 24.06 -3.35
CA PRO A 146 -3.03 23.89 -3.16
C PRO A 146 -2.67 22.58 -3.89
N VAL A 147 -2.84 22.55 -5.23
CA VAL A 147 -1.78 22.04 -6.10
C VAL A 147 -0.55 22.61 -5.45
N LEU A 148 0.25 21.76 -4.79
CA LEU A 148 1.46 22.24 -4.16
C LEU A 148 2.20 22.94 -5.28
N LYS A 149 2.15 24.28 -5.28
CA LYS A 149 3.08 25.01 -6.08
C LYS A 149 4.41 24.50 -5.52
N PRO A 150 5.22 23.78 -6.33
CA PRO A 150 6.53 23.33 -5.86
C PRO A 150 7.17 24.54 -5.23
N ALA A 151 7.72 24.42 -4.02
CA ALA A 151 8.12 25.57 -3.22
C ALA A 151 8.95 26.54 -4.09
N THR A 152 8.32 27.62 -4.56
CA THR A 152 8.91 28.51 -5.58
C THR A 152 9.90 29.47 -4.95
N THR A 153 10.04 29.44 -3.63
CA THR A 153 11.08 30.16 -2.92
C THR A 153 12.41 29.45 -3.18
N THR A 154 13.15 29.98 -4.16
CA THR A 154 14.50 29.57 -4.56
C THR A 154 15.45 29.33 -3.38
N LYS A 155 15.27 30.04 -2.27
CA LYS A 155 16.07 29.89 -1.04
C LYS A 155 15.85 28.57 -0.28
N GLY A 156 14.74 27.85 -0.49
CA GLY A 156 14.43 26.60 0.23
C GLY A 156 14.75 25.30 -0.53
N ILE A 157 14.84 25.36 -1.86
CA ILE A 157 15.00 24.15 -2.69
C ILE A 157 16.34 23.46 -2.43
N GLY A 158 17.43 24.24 -2.35
CA GLY A 158 18.76 23.71 -2.08
C GLY A 158 18.86 23.01 -0.71
N TYR A 159 18.16 23.55 0.30
CA TYR A 159 18.14 22.98 1.64
C TYR A 159 17.45 21.60 1.67
N TYR A 160 16.28 21.44 1.06
CA TYR A 160 15.60 20.14 1.03
C TYR A 160 16.34 19.10 0.17
N LEU A 161 16.96 19.53 -0.93
CA LEU A 161 17.81 18.63 -1.73
C LEU A 161 19.05 18.19 -0.92
N PHE A 162 19.69 19.11 -0.19
CA PHE A 162 20.80 18.79 0.69
C PHE A 162 20.38 17.81 1.80
N LEU A 163 19.25 18.07 2.47
CA LEU A 163 18.71 17.15 3.49
C LEU A 163 18.39 15.77 2.92
N LEU A 164 17.83 15.71 1.70
CA LEU A 164 17.57 14.46 1.00
C LEU A 164 18.89 13.70 0.82
N ILE A 165 19.88 14.31 0.17
CA ILE A 165 21.19 13.69 -0.10
C ILE A 165 21.87 13.27 1.21
N LEU A 166 21.85 14.12 2.24
CA LEU A 166 22.39 13.79 3.56
C LEU A 166 21.71 12.55 4.16
N ALA A 167 20.38 12.48 4.11
CA ALA A 167 19.65 11.31 4.57
C ALA A 167 20.04 10.04 3.78
N LEU A 168 20.21 10.14 2.47
CA LEU A 168 20.62 9.00 1.64
C LEU A 168 22.04 8.54 1.94
N ILE A 169 22.98 9.49 2.14
CA ILE A 169 24.38 9.21 2.50
C ILE A 169 24.47 8.53 3.87
N LEU A 170 23.61 8.89 4.82
CA LEU A 170 23.58 8.27 6.15
C LEU A 170 22.90 6.89 6.13
N MET A 171 21.80 6.74 5.39
CA MET A 171 21.01 5.51 5.40
C MET A 171 21.60 4.40 4.52
N THR A 172 22.34 4.74 3.47
CA THR A 172 22.94 3.73 2.57
C THR A 172 23.96 2.84 3.28
N PRO A 173 24.97 3.38 3.99
CA PRO A 173 25.91 2.56 4.77
C PRO A 173 25.22 1.76 5.86
N LEU A 174 24.19 2.32 6.51
CA LEU A 174 23.40 1.61 7.51
C LEU A 174 22.71 0.37 6.91
N ASN A 175 22.03 0.53 5.77
CA ASN A 175 21.36 -0.58 5.09
C ASN A 175 22.36 -1.64 4.60
N LEU A 176 23.51 -1.24 4.07
CA LEU A 176 24.57 -2.17 3.65
C LEU A 176 25.16 -2.94 4.84
N TRP A 177 25.40 -2.26 5.96
CA TRP A 177 25.84 -2.90 7.20
C TRP A 177 24.78 -3.85 7.75
N MET A 178 23.50 -3.45 7.75
CA MET A 178 22.40 -4.31 8.17
C MET A 178 22.34 -5.59 7.33
N PHE A 179 22.39 -5.45 5.99
CA PHE A 179 22.40 -6.59 5.07
C PHE A 179 23.57 -7.54 5.33
N SER A 180 24.79 -7.01 5.49
CA SER A 180 26.00 -7.82 5.75
C SER A 180 25.96 -8.55 7.09
N ASN A 181 25.05 -8.16 8.00
CA ASN A 181 24.82 -8.83 9.28
C ASN A 181 23.52 -9.65 9.28
N GLY A 182 22.87 -9.86 8.14
CA GLY A 182 21.59 -10.56 8.03
C GLY A 182 20.42 -9.85 8.71
N ILE A 183 20.56 -8.57 9.06
CA ILE A 183 19.51 -7.78 9.70
C ILE A 183 18.57 -7.25 8.62
N SER A 184 17.26 -7.29 8.88
CA SER A 184 16.21 -6.84 7.95
C SER A 184 15.97 -7.76 6.74
N LEU A 185 16.49 -9.00 6.78
CA LEU A 185 16.06 -10.07 5.89
C LEU A 185 14.82 -10.73 6.49
N THR A 186 13.71 -10.74 5.75
CA THR A 186 12.46 -11.31 6.24
C THR A 186 12.57 -12.83 6.37
N GLY A 187 12.14 -13.40 7.50
CA GLY A 187 12.22 -14.85 7.75
C GLY A 187 13.61 -15.37 8.13
N VAL A 188 14.60 -14.50 8.31
CA VAL A 188 15.93 -14.89 8.80
C VAL A 188 16.07 -14.43 10.23
N GLU A 189 16.43 -15.34 11.14
CA GLU A 189 16.71 -14.97 12.51
C GLU A 189 17.98 -14.09 12.56
N PRO A 190 17.92 -12.89 13.19
CA PRO A 190 19.07 -11.98 13.18
C PRO A 190 20.23 -12.57 14.01
N PRO A 191 21.42 -12.78 13.42
CA PRO A 191 22.47 -13.57 14.05
C PRO A 191 23.24 -12.87 15.18
N ARG A 192 23.11 -11.54 15.34
CA ARG A 192 24.05 -10.75 16.17
C ARG A 192 23.43 -9.71 17.10
N LEU A 193 22.20 -9.26 16.85
CA LEU A 193 21.56 -8.22 17.65
C LEU A 193 20.35 -8.77 18.39
N PRO A 194 20.06 -8.26 19.61
CA PRO A 194 18.83 -8.60 20.30
C PRO A 194 17.62 -8.37 19.39
N PHE A 195 16.69 -9.34 19.36
CA PHE A 195 15.54 -9.35 18.45
C PHE A 195 14.80 -8.00 18.38
N ARG A 196 14.64 -7.33 19.54
CA ARG A 196 13.99 -6.02 19.63
C ARG A 196 14.72 -4.93 18.87
N LEU A 197 16.05 -4.90 18.93
CA LEU A 197 16.85 -3.87 18.27
C LEU A 197 16.90 -4.09 16.75
N SER A 198 16.99 -5.36 16.32
CA SER A 198 16.84 -5.74 14.91
C SER A 198 15.48 -5.33 14.35
N GLY A 199 14.41 -5.55 15.12
CA GLY A 199 13.06 -5.10 14.76
C GLY A 199 12.93 -3.58 14.63
N ILE A 200 13.49 -2.82 15.60
CA ILE A 200 13.49 -1.34 15.53
C ILE A 200 14.22 -0.85 14.29
N LEU A 201 15.41 -1.39 13.99
CA LEU A 201 16.17 -1.03 12.80
C LEU A 201 15.44 -1.40 11.50
N HIS A 202 14.80 -2.57 11.47
CA HIS A 202 13.96 -2.98 10.34
C HIS A 202 12.84 -1.96 10.09
N TYR A 203 12.02 -1.63 11.09
CA TYR A 203 10.92 -0.67 10.91
C TYR A 203 11.40 0.76 10.67
N LEU A 204 12.53 1.17 11.25
CA LEU A 204 13.12 2.47 10.96
C LEU A 204 13.44 2.60 9.47
N THR A 205 14.11 1.60 8.90
CA THR A 205 14.59 1.64 7.50
C THR A 205 13.51 1.30 6.48
N SER A 206 12.62 0.35 6.77
CA SER A 206 11.58 -0.10 5.84
C SER A 206 10.35 0.81 5.79
N LEU A 207 10.14 1.65 6.81
CA LEU A 207 8.90 2.40 6.98
C LEU A 207 9.15 3.88 7.31
N VAL A 208 9.82 4.18 8.42
CA VAL A 208 9.99 5.56 8.90
C VAL A 208 10.82 6.38 7.90
N VAL A 209 11.96 5.85 7.46
CA VAL A 209 12.86 6.54 6.53
C VAL A 209 12.17 6.84 5.20
N PRO A 210 11.52 5.87 4.50
CA PRO A 210 10.74 6.18 3.30
C PRO A 210 9.67 7.25 3.49
N VAL A 211 8.95 7.28 4.62
CA VAL A 211 7.95 8.32 4.92
C VAL A 211 8.62 9.70 5.07
N VAL A 212 9.75 9.76 5.78
CA VAL A 212 10.54 10.99 5.93
C VAL A 212 11.06 11.46 4.56
N LEU A 213 11.59 10.55 3.74
CA LEU A 213 12.06 10.83 2.39
C LEU A 213 10.93 11.33 1.48
N ALA A 214 9.73 10.73 1.56
CA ALA A 214 8.55 11.20 0.85
C ALA A 214 8.18 12.63 1.26
N ALA A 215 8.25 12.95 2.55
CA ALA A 215 7.96 14.28 3.06
C ALA A 215 8.99 15.32 2.62
N ILE A 216 10.28 14.97 2.63
CA ILE A 216 11.37 15.82 2.11
C ILE A 216 11.19 16.04 0.61
N TYR A 217 10.98 14.96 -0.16
CA TYR A 217 10.78 15.01 -1.61
C TYR A 217 9.62 15.92 -2.00
N ALA A 218 8.50 15.81 -1.28
CA ALA A 218 7.32 16.65 -1.50
C ALA A 218 7.60 18.16 -1.36
N LYS A 219 8.63 18.53 -0.59
CA LYS A 219 9.09 19.92 -0.37
C LYS A 219 10.19 20.38 -1.35
N THR A 220 10.78 19.47 -2.12
CA THR A 220 11.75 19.83 -3.17
C THR A 220 11.05 20.45 -4.40
N SER A 221 11.85 20.84 -5.41
CA SER A 221 11.36 21.22 -6.75
C SER A 221 10.77 20.05 -7.54
N ARG A 222 10.92 18.81 -7.02
CA ARG A 222 10.50 17.55 -7.65
C ARG A 222 11.09 17.36 -9.05
N SER A 223 12.22 18.00 -9.32
CA SER A 223 12.94 17.87 -10.59
C SER A 223 13.53 16.45 -10.75
N TYR A 224 14.11 16.18 -11.91
CA TYR A 224 14.75 14.88 -12.17
C TYR A 224 15.83 14.53 -11.15
N SER A 225 16.59 15.51 -10.65
CA SER A 225 17.68 15.29 -9.70
C SER A 225 17.26 14.61 -8.39
N PRO A 226 16.35 15.17 -7.55
CA PRO A 226 15.90 14.50 -6.34
C PRO A 226 15.20 13.16 -6.62
N ALA A 227 14.52 13.04 -7.77
CA ALA A 227 13.91 11.77 -8.17
C ALA A 227 14.97 10.69 -8.47
N ILE A 228 16.04 11.02 -9.19
CA ILE A 228 17.16 10.10 -9.48
C ILE A 228 17.83 9.63 -8.18
N PHE A 229 18.11 10.55 -7.26
CA PHE A 229 18.67 10.18 -5.96
C PHE A 229 17.77 9.22 -5.18
N LEU A 230 16.46 9.46 -5.17
CA LEU A 230 15.51 8.55 -4.53
C LEU A 230 15.37 7.21 -5.26
N MET A 231 15.43 7.18 -6.59
CA MET A 231 15.40 5.95 -7.38
C MET A 231 16.60 5.06 -7.04
N LEU A 232 17.81 5.64 -7.02
CA LEU A 232 19.02 4.92 -6.63
C LEU A 232 18.92 4.37 -5.21
N TYR A 233 18.46 5.19 -4.26
CA TYR A 233 18.26 4.72 -2.90
C TYR A 233 17.16 3.67 -2.77
N ALA A 234 16.06 3.80 -3.52
CA ALA A 234 14.98 2.82 -3.53
C ALA A 234 15.49 1.44 -3.97
N PHE A 235 16.38 1.40 -4.98
CA PHE A 235 17.03 0.17 -5.39
C PHE A 235 17.96 -0.35 -4.30
N VAL A 236 18.83 0.48 -3.71
CA VAL A 236 19.71 0.06 -2.61
C VAL A 236 18.91 -0.52 -1.44
N LEU A 237 17.85 0.16 -1.00
CA LEU A 237 16.98 -0.28 0.09
C LEU A 237 16.27 -1.60 -0.30
N GLY A 238 15.71 -1.66 -1.50
CA GLY A 238 15.05 -2.86 -2.00
C GLY A 238 15.98 -4.07 -2.10
N ALA A 239 17.20 -3.85 -2.57
CA ALA A 239 18.22 -4.89 -2.73
C ALA A 239 18.79 -5.36 -1.39
N THR A 240 19.12 -4.43 -0.48
CA THR A 240 19.64 -4.77 0.86
C THR A 240 18.59 -5.38 1.77
N GLN A 241 17.31 -5.08 1.60
CA GLN A 241 16.24 -5.75 2.34
C GLN A 241 15.63 -6.93 1.58
N VAL A 242 16.07 -7.15 0.33
CA VAL A 242 15.52 -8.17 -0.55
C VAL A 242 13.98 -8.08 -0.64
N SER A 243 13.48 -6.84 -0.65
CA SER A 243 12.08 -6.51 -0.43
C SER A 243 11.54 -5.56 -1.50
N LYS A 244 10.67 -6.11 -2.36
CA LYS A 244 9.90 -5.34 -3.33
C LYS A 244 9.08 -4.22 -2.67
N GLY A 245 8.51 -4.52 -1.49
CA GLY A 245 7.68 -3.57 -0.76
C GLY A 245 8.46 -2.33 -0.33
N ALA A 246 9.68 -2.51 0.19
CA ALA A 246 10.54 -1.41 0.62
C ALA A 246 10.91 -0.49 -0.55
N LEU A 247 11.25 -1.07 -1.71
CA LEU A 247 11.49 -0.33 -2.95
C LEU A 247 10.26 0.46 -3.38
N LEU A 248 9.10 -0.20 -3.48
CA LEU A 248 7.85 0.41 -3.92
C LEU A 248 7.42 1.56 -3.00
N LEU A 249 7.67 1.45 -1.70
CA LEU A 249 7.31 2.48 -0.72
C LEU A 249 8.11 3.78 -0.93
N VAL A 250 9.38 3.68 -1.33
CA VAL A 250 10.20 4.85 -1.72
C VAL A 250 9.84 5.36 -3.12
N MET A 251 9.48 4.48 -4.06
CA MET A 251 9.09 4.86 -5.42
C MET A 251 7.71 5.53 -5.50
N LEU A 252 6.78 5.16 -4.62
CA LEU A 252 5.41 5.66 -4.59
C LEU A 252 5.30 7.19 -4.59
N PRO A 253 6.01 7.96 -3.74
CA PRO A 253 5.97 9.42 -3.80
C PRO A 253 6.45 9.99 -5.15
N ILE A 254 7.46 9.38 -5.79
CA ILE A 254 7.97 9.83 -7.09
C ILE A 254 6.88 9.68 -8.16
N LEU A 255 6.30 8.48 -8.25
CA LEU A 255 5.23 8.17 -9.20
C LEU A 255 4.00 9.05 -8.96
N TYR A 256 3.59 9.20 -7.69
CA TYR A 256 2.46 10.04 -7.30
C TYR A 256 2.65 11.49 -7.75
N PHE A 257 3.79 12.12 -7.40
CA PHE A 257 4.04 13.51 -7.79
C PHE A 257 4.24 13.68 -9.29
N ALA A 258 4.80 12.68 -9.99
CA ALA A 258 4.92 12.74 -11.45
C ALA A 258 3.53 12.75 -12.13
N VAL A 259 2.56 11.99 -11.61
CA VAL A 259 1.16 12.03 -12.09
C VAL A 259 0.50 13.37 -11.76
N VAL A 260 0.60 13.81 -10.51
CA VAL A 260 -0.05 15.06 -10.03
C VAL A 260 0.50 16.29 -10.75
N ASP A 261 1.82 16.36 -10.92
CA ASP A 261 2.50 17.48 -11.57
C ASP A 261 2.50 17.33 -13.11
N ARG A 262 1.83 16.29 -13.66
CA ARG A 262 1.72 15.97 -15.10
C ARG A 262 3.07 15.85 -15.81
N ARG A 263 4.10 15.36 -15.10
CA ARG A 263 5.45 15.13 -15.63
C ARG A 263 5.55 13.74 -16.24
N TYR A 264 4.90 13.53 -17.37
CA TYR A 264 4.79 12.20 -17.99
C TYR A 264 6.15 11.55 -18.31
N VAL A 265 7.16 12.34 -18.70
CA VAL A 265 8.52 11.81 -18.93
C VAL A 265 9.13 11.24 -17.66
N LEU A 266 9.06 11.99 -16.54
CA LEU A 266 9.52 11.51 -15.24
C LEU A 266 8.71 10.29 -14.78
N LEU A 267 7.40 10.28 -15.01
CA LEU A 267 6.53 9.15 -14.71
C LEU A 267 6.96 7.89 -15.47
N SER A 268 7.16 7.99 -16.79
CA SER A 268 7.59 6.88 -17.63
C SER A 268 8.96 6.35 -17.23
N LEU A 269 9.94 7.23 -16.99
CA LEU A 269 11.27 6.83 -16.53
C LEU A 269 11.23 6.15 -15.16
N SER A 270 10.48 6.72 -14.21
CA SER A 270 10.36 6.16 -12.86
C SER A 270 9.61 4.84 -12.86
N ALA A 271 8.58 4.68 -13.71
CA ALA A 271 7.83 3.44 -13.85
C ALA A 271 8.70 2.34 -14.48
N ALA A 272 9.43 2.65 -15.56
CA ALA A 272 10.37 1.71 -16.18
C ALA A 272 11.47 1.29 -15.20
N PHE A 273 12.06 2.25 -14.47
CA PHE A 273 13.03 1.95 -13.41
C PHE A 273 12.43 1.05 -12.33
N THR A 274 11.21 1.34 -11.87
CA THR A 274 10.52 0.52 -10.85
C THR A 274 10.37 -0.92 -11.30
N LEU A 275 9.94 -1.15 -12.55
CA LEU A 275 9.78 -2.49 -13.10
C LEU A 275 11.12 -3.24 -13.14
N VAL A 276 12.16 -2.64 -13.70
CA VAL A 276 13.49 -3.26 -13.76
C VAL A 276 14.03 -3.53 -12.35
N ALA A 277 13.95 -2.54 -11.46
CA ALA A 277 14.49 -2.65 -10.12
C ALA A 277 13.75 -3.68 -9.25
N VAL A 278 12.43 -3.81 -9.38
CA VAL A 278 11.66 -4.87 -8.72
C VAL A 278 12.10 -6.25 -9.21
N GLN A 279 12.34 -6.42 -10.51
CA GLN A 279 12.83 -7.70 -11.06
C GLN A 279 14.21 -8.05 -10.53
N LEU A 280 15.14 -7.09 -10.49
CA LEU A 280 16.47 -7.30 -9.90
C LEU A 280 16.38 -7.67 -8.42
N VAL A 281 15.48 -7.05 -7.66
CA VAL A 281 15.24 -7.42 -6.24
C VAL A 281 14.68 -8.84 -6.12
N ILE A 282 13.87 -9.32 -7.06
CA ILE A 282 13.40 -10.71 -7.09
C ILE A 282 14.56 -11.67 -7.36
N LEU A 283 15.41 -11.37 -8.34
CA LEU A 283 16.57 -12.21 -8.64
C LEU A 283 17.54 -12.26 -7.46
N LEU A 284 17.84 -11.11 -6.86
CA LEU A 284 18.62 -11.04 -5.60
C LEU A 284 18.00 -11.89 -4.49
N ARG A 285 16.67 -11.95 -4.42
CA ARG A 285 15.97 -12.80 -3.44
C ARG A 285 16.26 -14.26 -3.63
N ASN A 286 16.29 -14.73 -4.87
CA ASN A 286 16.56 -16.13 -5.16
C ASN A 286 18.00 -16.50 -4.80
N VAL A 287 18.94 -15.57 -4.95
CA VAL A 287 20.35 -15.75 -4.54
C VAL A 287 20.52 -15.74 -3.02
N VAL A 288 19.88 -14.78 -2.33
CA VAL A 288 20.05 -14.62 -0.87
C VAL A 288 19.38 -15.76 -0.11
N TYR A 289 18.16 -16.15 -0.47
CA TYR A 289 17.44 -17.21 0.19
C TYR A 289 17.80 -18.57 -0.41
N VAL A 290 18.93 -19.11 0.00
CA VAL A 290 19.33 -20.48 -0.38
C VAL A 290 18.61 -21.48 0.53
N VAL A 291 17.65 -22.21 -0.03
CA VAL A 291 17.05 -23.37 0.65
C VAL A 291 18.07 -24.51 0.60
N THR A 292 18.85 -24.67 1.67
CA THR A 292 19.83 -25.76 1.78
C THR A 292 19.33 -26.76 2.81
N ALA A 293 19.07 -28.00 2.38
CA ALA A 293 18.65 -29.12 3.25
C ALA A 293 17.38 -28.84 4.11
N GLY A 294 16.38 -28.16 3.54
CA GLY A 294 15.10 -27.93 4.22
C GLY A 294 15.14 -26.87 5.33
N LYS A 295 16.30 -26.24 5.57
CA LYS A 295 16.42 -25.03 6.40
C LYS A 295 16.60 -23.82 5.48
N SER A 296 15.75 -22.82 5.67
CA SER A 296 15.91 -21.51 5.05
C SER A 296 17.09 -20.80 5.71
N GLY A 297 18.20 -20.67 4.98
CA GLY A 297 19.30 -19.79 5.36
C GLY A 297 19.26 -18.51 4.54
N ALA A 298 20.03 -17.51 4.97
CA ALA A 298 20.39 -16.39 4.10
C ALA A 298 21.90 -16.27 3.98
N ASP A 299 22.40 -16.36 2.75
CA ASP A 299 23.81 -16.09 2.46
C ASP A 299 23.99 -14.58 2.27
N SER A 300 24.51 -13.93 3.32
CA SER A 300 24.81 -12.49 3.33
C SER A 300 26.29 -12.19 3.60
N GLU A 301 27.14 -13.21 3.71
CA GLU A 301 28.53 -13.06 4.17
C GLU A 301 29.41 -12.25 3.22
N GLY A 302 29.06 -12.21 1.93
CA GLY A 302 29.75 -11.43 0.89
C GLY A 302 29.29 -9.98 0.73
N GLY A 303 28.24 -9.57 1.45
CA GLY A 303 27.60 -8.27 1.24
C GLY A 303 26.98 -8.10 -0.15
N LEU A 304 26.38 -6.92 -0.40
CA LEU A 304 25.52 -6.71 -1.58
C LEU A 304 26.26 -6.87 -2.91
N MET A 305 27.53 -6.47 -3.01
CA MET A 305 28.28 -6.55 -4.26
C MET A 305 28.55 -7.99 -4.68
N MET A 306 28.87 -8.88 -3.73
CA MET A 306 29.05 -10.30 -4.05
C MET A 306 27.72 -10.97 -4.41
N THR A 307 26.62 -10.58 -3.76
CA THR A 307 25.28 -11.07 -4.12
C THR A 307 24.88 -10.62 -5.54
N LEU A 308 25.19 -9.38 -5.91
CA LEU A 308 24.96 -8.87 -7.26
C LEU A 308 25.82 -9.62 -8.30
N ASP A 309 27.07 -9.91 -7.98
CA ASP A 309 27.95 -10.69 -8.85
C ASP A 309 27.41 -12.12 -9.05
N LYS A 310 27.00 -12.78 -7.98
CA LYS A 310 26.31 -14.09 -8.04
C LYS A 310 25.06 -14.04 -8.92
N MET A 311 24.20 -13.03 -8.74
CA MET A 311 22.99 -12.84 -9.55
C MET A 311 23.32 -12.69 -11.04
N VAL A 312 24.36 -11.93 -11.39
CA VAL A 312 24.80 -11.77 -12.78
C VAL A 312 25.33 -13.09 -13.35
N ASN A 313 26.06 -13.86 -12.54
CA ASN A 313 26.62 -15.16 -12.94
C ASN A 313 25.56 -16.26 -13.09
N GLU A 314 24.47 -16.20 -12.31
CA GLU A 314 23.31 -17.11 -12.44
C GLU A 314 22.44 -16.81 -13.67
N GLY A 315 22.65 -15.67 -14.33
CA GLY A 315 21.95 -15.29 -15.56
C GLY A 315 20.58 -14.65 -15.34
N PHE A 316 20.03 -14.10 -16.43
CA PHE A 316 18.75 -13.38 -16.45
C PHE A 316 17.65 -14.17 -17.16
N ASP A 317 17.76 -15.49 -17.21
CA ASP A 317 16.88 -16.36 -18.00
C ASP A 317 15.39 -16.24 -17.58
N ASN A 318 15.13 -15.81 -16.35
CA ASN A 318 13.79 -15.54 -15.80
C ASN A 318 13.42 -14.04 -15.77
N PHE A 319 14.06 -13.19 -16.58
CA PHE A 319 13.73 -11.77 -16.64
C PHE A 319 12.48 -11.53 -17.51
N SER A 320 11.32 -11.39 -16.87
CA SER A 320 10.07 -11.01 -17.54
C SER A 320 9.46 -9.77 -16.88
N ILE A 321 9.41 -8.66 -17.63
CA ILE A 321 8.78 -7.41 -17.19
C ILE A 321 7.29 -7.61 -16.93
N THR A 322 6.64 -8.45 -17.75
CA THR A 322 5.23 -8.79 -17.61
C THR A 322 4.99 -9.44 -16.25
N ASP A 323 5.80 -10.42 -15.89
CA ASP A 323 5.69 -11.13 -14.61
C ASP A 323 5.97 -10.19 -13.44
N THR A 324 6.91 -9.26 -13.60
CA THR A 324 7.17 -8.23 -12.58
C THR A 324 5.95 -7.35 -12.33
N PHE A 325 5.25 -6.96 -13.39
CA PHE A 325 4.02 -6.16 -13.26
C PHE A 325 2.95 -6.94 -12.48
N LEU A 326 2.77 -8.23 -12.78
CA LEU A 326 1.86 -9.12 -12.04
C LEU A 326 2.22 -9.16 -10.56
N LEU A 327 3.50 -9.38 -10.28
CA LEU A 327 4.04 -9.47 -8.93
C LEU A 327 3.93 -8.17 -8.13
N ILE A 328 3.74 -7.02 -8.78
CA ILE A 328 3.43 -5.73 -8.13
C ILE A 328 1.93 -5.62 -7.85
N VAL A 329 1.08 -5.96 -8.83
CA VAL A 329 -0.37 -5.92 -8.68
C VAL A 329 -0.83 -6.89 -7.58
N ASP A 330 -0.26 -8.10 -7.55
CA ASP A 330 -0.56 -9.13 -6.56
C ASP A 330 -0.17 -8.76 -5.12
N ARG A 331 0.67 -7.73 -4.93
CA ARG A 331 1.07 -7.28 -3.59
C ARG A 331 0.02 -6.45 -2.87
N ILE A 332 -0.93 -5.87 -3.59
CA ILE A 332 -1.99 -5.08 -2.96
C ILE A 332 -3.11 -6.03 -2.52
N GLU A 333 -3.68 -6.75 -3.49
CA GLU A 333 -4.76 -7.73 -3.34
C GLU A 333 -4.68 -8.71 -4.51
N GLY A 334 -3.77 -9.69 -4.45
CA GLY A 334 -3.62 -10.68 -5.52
C GLY A 334 -4.78 -11.67 -5.58
N ALA A 335 -5.19 -12.06 -6.79
CA ALA A 335 -6.29 -13.01 -6.99
C ALA A 335 -6.00 -14.37 -6.34
N GLN A 336 -4.73 -14.81 -6.34
CA GLN A 336 -4.29 -16.04 -5.68
C GLN A 336 -4.69 -16.06 -4.19
N GLN A 337 -4.50 -14.96 -3.47
CA GLN A 337 -4.79 -14.90 -2.03
C GLN A 337 -6.29 -14.95 -1.74
N ILE A 338 -7.12 -14.36 -2.63
CA ILE A 338 -8.57 -14.43 -2.54
C ILE A 338 -9.05 -15.88 -2.77
N ILE A 339 -8.46 -16.59 -3.73
CA ILE A 339 -8.80 -17.98 -4.04
C ILE A 339 -8.36 -18.92 -2.92
N LEU A 340 -7.15 -18.75 -2.41
CA LEU A 340 -6.70 -19.52 -1.25
C LEU A 340 -7.60 -19.28 -0.04
N ALA A 341 -8.04 -18.05 0.17
CA ALA A 341 -8.94 -17.68 1.25
C ALA A 341 -10.35 -18.27 1.10
N SER A 342 -10.88 -18.36 -0.12
CA SER A 342 -12.21 -18.97 -0.33
C SER A 342 -12.22 -20.48 -0.16
N LYS A 343 -11.08 -21.13 -0.40
CA LYS A 343 -10.86 -22.57 -0.23
C LYS A 343 -10.34 -22.93 1.17
N PHE A 344 -10.21 -21.94 2.06
CA PHE A 344 -9.70 -22.14 3.41
C PHE A 344 -10.78 -22.78 4.30
N ASN A 345 -10.46 -23.89 4.97
CA ASN A 345 -11.37 -24.51 5.93
C ASN A 345 -11.15 -23.97 7.34
N ALA A 346 -12.04 -23.09 7.82
CA ALA A 346 -11.94 -22.55 9.18
C ALA A 346 -12.13 -23.60 10.28
N ASP A 347 -12.81 -24.72 10.04
CA ASP A 347 -13.00 -25.75 11.08
C ASP A 347 -11.68 -26.45 11.43
N ALA A 348 -10.74 -26.53 10.47
CA ALA A 348 -9.41 -27.09 10.70
C ALA A 348 -8.57 -26.29 11.71
N ILE A 349 -8.96 -25.03 11.99
CA ILE A 349 -8.24 -24.11 12.88
C ILE A 349 -9.07 -23.66 14.10
N GLY A 350 -10.12 -24.39 14.45
CA GLY A 350 -10.99 -24.06 15.59
C GLY A 350 -12.26 -23.24 15.24
N GLY A 351 -12.60 -23.16 13.95
CA GLY A 351 -13.84 -22.60 13.44
C GLY A 351 -13.79 -21.11 13.09
N VAL A 352 -14.89 -20.63 12.49
CA VAL A 352 -15.06 -19.24 12.02
C VAL A 352 -14.86 -18.22 13.15
N THR A 353 -15.33 -18.54 14.37
CA THR A 353 -15.14 -17.69 15.55
C THR A 353 -13.67 -17.51 15.90
N ALA A 354 -12.87 -18.58 15.86
CA ALA A 354 -11.44 -18.53 16.15
C ALA A 354 -10.70 -17.70 15.08
N ALA A 355 -11.04 -17.90 13.80
CA ALA A 355 -10.54 -17.07 12.70
C ALA A 355 -10.88 -15.58 12.92
N PHE A 356 -12.15 -15.27 13.20
CA PHE A 356 -12.60 -13.90 13.47
C PHE A 356 -11.83 -13.27 14.64
N GLN A 357 -11.68 -14.01 15.74
CA GLN A 357 -10.95 -13.53 16.91
C GLN A 357 -9.48 -13.29 16.61
N TRP A 358 -8.85 -14.19 15.87
CA TRP A 358 -7.44 -14.04 15.49
C TRP A 358 -7.22 -12.80 14.62
N PHE A 359 -8.01 -12.62 13.57
CA PHE A 359 -7.81 -11.48 12.67
C PHE A 359 -8.16 -10.12 13.29
N ASN A 360 -9.05 -10.06 14.29
CA ASN A 360 -9.46 -8.81 14.93
C ASN A 360 -8.76 -8.54 16.27
N PHE A 361 -8.30 -9.57 16.97
CA PHE A 361 -7.84 -9.50 18.36
C PHE A 361 -6.55 -10.29 18.66
N ASN A 362 -5.71 -10.64 17.67
CA ASN A 362 -4.32 -11.05 17.95
C ASN A 362 -3.65 -9.94 18.81
N PRO A 363 -2.80 -10.17 19.84
CA PRO A 363 -2.11 -11.39 20.29
C PRO A 363 -2.91 -12.30 21.25
N TRP A 364 -4.17 -12.01 21.52
CA TRP A 364 -4.89 -12.60 22.65
C TRP A 364 -5.36 -14.04 22.41
N ASN A 365 -5.13 -14.59 21.22
CA ASN A 365 -5.52 -15.95 20.87
C ASN A 365 -4.28 -16.75 20.41
N VAL A 366 -4.01 -17.88 21.07
CA VAL A 366 -2.89 -18.78 20.76
C VAL A 366 -3.29 -19.63 19.55
N PHE A 367 -3.09 -19.06 18.38
CA PHE A 367 -3.34 -19.73 17.12
C PHE A 367 -2.10 -20.53 16.71
N ASP A 368 -2.26 -21.80 16.30
CA ASP A 368 -1.15 -22.54 15.71
C ASP A 368 -0.92 -22.09 14.25
N ALA A 369 0.11 -21.26 14.06
CA ALA A 369 0.50 -20.76 12.75
C ALA A 369 0.81 -21.90 11.76
N ASN A 370 1.27 -23.06 12.22
CA ASN A 370 1.56 -24.18 11.33
C ASN A 370 0.28 -24.78 10.77
N THR A 371 -0.75 -24.99 11.61
CA THR A 371 -2.06 -25.46 11.14
C THR A 371 -2.69 -24.45 10.17
N TYR A 372 -2.56 -23.13 10.44
CA TYR A 372 -2.99 -22.09 9.49
C TYR A 372 -2.34 -22.25 8.12
N HIS A 373 -1.01 -22.38 8.08
CA HIS A 373 -0.26 -22.42 6.82
C HIS A 373 -0.46 -23.73 6.07
N MET A 374 -0.55 -24.85 6.79
CA MET A 374 -0.93 -26.13 6.20
C MET A 374 -2.32 -26.04 5.56
N GLU A 375 -3.28 -25.42 6.25
CA GLU A 375 -4.62 -25.25 5.69
C GLU A 375 -4.64 -24.25 4.54
N LEU A 376 -3.90 -23.14 4.59
CA LEU A 376 -3.95 -22.12 3.55
C LEU A 376 -3.18 -22.54 2.29
N ILE A 377 -1.92 -22.97 2.42
CA ILE A 377 -0.98 -23.19 1.31
C ILE A 377 -0.44 -24.62 1.23
N GLY A 378 -0.84 -25.52 2.13
CA GLY A 378 -0.45 -26.93 2.09
C GLY A 378 1.00 -27.20 2.50
N ILE A 379 1.69 -26.25 3.15
CA ILE A 379 3.06 -26.42 3.64
C ILE A 379 3.21 -25.87 5.06
N THR A 380 4.06 -26.51 5.86
CA THR A 380 4.56 -25.92 7.10
C THR A 380 5.63 -24.89 6.73
N LEU A 381 5.55 -23.73 7.35
CA LEU A 381 6.59 -22.72 7.14
C LEU A 381 7.82 -23.06 7.97
N PRO A 382 9.03 -22.78 7.47
CA PRO A 382 10.21 -22.82 8.30
C PRO A 382 10.06 -21.88 9.50
N GLU A 383 10.76 -22.19 10.59
CA GLU A 383 10.78 -21.34 11.77
C GLU A 383 11.16 -19.89 11.41
N GLY A 384 10.42 -18.92 11.95
CA GLY A 384 10.61 -17.49 11.66
C GLY A 384 9.91 -16.97 10.40
N PHE A 385 9.33 -17.83 9.55
CA PHE A 385 8.51 -17.41 8.41
C PHE A 385 7.04 -17.27 8.81
N VAL A 386 6.40 -16.22 8.31
CA VAL A 386 4.95 -16.02 8.43
C VAL A 386 4.41 -15.68 7.05
N ALA A 387 3.48 -16.49 6.54
CA ALA A 387 2.74 -16.10 5.35
C ALA A 387 1.62 -15.15 5.78
N GLY A 388 1.66 -13.91 5.29
CA GLY A 388 0.53 -13.00 5.46
C GLY A 388 -0.68 -13.56 4.73
N GLY A 389 -1.83 -13.68 5.41
CA GLY A 389 -3.11 -14.18 4.88
C GLY A 389 -3.78 -13.30 3.81
N GLY A 390 -2.97 -12.69 2.94
CA GLY A 390 -3.37 -11.74 1.92
C GLY A 390 -3.86 -10.39 2.47
N GLY A 391 -4.59 -9.69 1.61
CA GLY A 391 -5.14 -8.37 1.88
C GLY A 391 -6.42 -8.36 2.74
N LEU A 392 -7.14 -7.24 2.72
CA LEU A 392 -8.44 -7.10 3.36
C LEU A 392 -9.50 -8.04 2.76
N LEU A 393 -9.53 -8.22 1.44
CA LEU A 393 -10.55 -9.03 0.76
C LEU A 393 -10.34 -10.52 1.02
N SER A 394 -9.10 -11.01 0.95
CA SER A 394 -8.81 -12.39 1.36
C SER A 394 -9.14 -12.61 2.83
N LYS A 395 -8.80 -11.66 3.72
CA LYS A 395 -9.19 -11.73 5.13
C LYS A 395 -10.70 -11.76 5.35
N ALA A 396 -11.47 -11.03 4.54
CA ALA A 396 -12.93 -11.10 4.60
C ALA A 396 -13.35 -12.57 4.40
N LEU A 397 -12.95 -13.21 3.31
CA LEU A 397 -13.30 -14.62 3.04
C LEU A 397 -12.79 -15.60 4.11
N LEU A 398 -11.59 -15.40 4.64
CA LEU A 398 -11.05 -16.22 5.73
C LEU A 398 -11.88 -16.13 7.01
N VAL A 399 -12.35 -14.93 7.34
CA VAL A 399 -13.07 -14.62 8.59
C VAL A 399 -14.55 -14.95 8.46
N THR A 400 -15.12 -14.82 7.27
CA THR A 400 -16.56 -14.89 7.08
C THR A 400 -17.03 -16.28 6.71
N GLN A 401 -16.30 -17.01 5.85
CA GLN A 401 -16.66 -18.37 5.43
C GLN A 401 -18.13 -18.47 4.98
N SER A 402 -18.60 -17.46 4.26
CA SER A 402 -20.00 -17.29 3.83
C SER A 402 -21.06 -17.17 4.95
N GLU A 403 -20.67 -17.06 6.22
CA GLU A 403 -21.59 -16.86 7.35
C GLU A 403 -22.04 -15.39 7.47
N PRO A 404 -23.32 -15.05 7.23
CA PRO A 404 -23.79 -13.67 7.13
C PRO A 404 -23.53 -12.82 8.39
N LEU A 405 -23.59 -13.43 9.58
CA LEU A 405 -23.33 -12.76 10.84
C LEU A 405 -21.88 -12.28 10.94
N PHE A 406 -20.92 -13.14 10.56
CA PHE A 406 -19.50 -12.80 10.55
C PHE A 406 -19.16 -11.79 9.46
N ILE A 407 -19.83 -11.85 8.29
CA ILE A 407 -19.74 -10.81 7.25
C ILE A 407 -20.13 -9.45 7.82
N ALA A 408 -21.29 -9.37 8.47
CA ALA A 408 -21.77 -8.12 9.06
C ALA A 408 -20.84 -7.62 10.16
N ALA A 409 -20.42 -8.48 11.10
CA ALA A 409 -19.52 -8.12 12.19
C ALA A 409 -18.17 -7.59 11.67
N PHE A 410 -17.58 -8.28 10.68
CA PHE A 410 -16.30 -7.88 10.09
C PHE A 410 -16.45 -6.59 9.28
N ALA A 411 -17.54 -6.43 8.53
CA ALA A 411 -17.82 -5.20 7.77
C ALA A 411 -18.02 -3.99 8.68
N ILE A 412 -18.72 -4.14 9.82
CA ILE A 412 -18.87 -3.08 10.84
C ILE A 412 -17.51 -2.68 11.40
N ASN A 413 -16.65 -3.66 11.71
CA ASN A 413 -15.31 -3.43 12.22
C ASN A 413 -14.46 -2.63 11.21
N VAL A 414 -14.44 -3.06 9.94
CA VAL A 414 -13.74 -2.36 8.84
C VAL A 414 -14.30 -0.96 8.64
N ALA A 415 -15.63 -0.78 8.67
CA ALA A 415 -16.27 0.52 8.56
C ALA A 415 -15.86 1.47 9.69
N ALA A 416 -15.76 0.97 10.93
CA ALA A 416 -15.27 1.74 12.07
C ALA A 416 -13.82 2.20 11.85
N TYR A 417 -12.93 1.30 11.40
CA TYR A 417 -11.53 1.66 11.14
C TYR A 417 -11.38 2.66 9.99
N ILE A 418 -12.17 2.53 8.92
CA ILE A 418 -12.21 3.52 7.83
C ILE A 418 -12.54 4.91 8.38
N LEU A 419 -13.55 5.01 9.25
CA LEU A 419 -13.98 6.28 9.84
C LEU A 419 -13.00 6.86 10.84
N ILE A 420 -12.39 6.01 11.68
CA ILE A 420 -11.34 6.44 12.61
C ILE A 420 -10.14 6.96 11.81
N GLY A 421 -9.70 6.22 10.78
CA GLY A 421 -8.60 6.64 9.91
C GLY A 421 -8.89 7.96 9.20
N GLU A 422 -10.10 8.12 8.66
CA GLU A 422 -10.56 9.37 8.05
C GLU A 422 -10.61 10.53 9.05
N TRP A 423 -11.13 10.30 10.26
CA TRP A 423 -11.19 11.31 11.32
C TRP A 423 -9.80 11.77 11.77
N ILE A 424 -8.88 10.83 11.99
CA ILE A 424 -7.49 11.11 12.35
C ILE A 424 -6.81 11.92 11.25
N ALA A 425 -6.83 11.39 10.02
CA ALA A 425 -6.18 11.99 8.86
C ALA A 425 -6.66 13.42 8.65
N ARG A 426 -7.97 13.64 8.77
CA ARG A 426 -8.57 14.97 8.67
C ARG A 426 -8.17 15.89 9.79
N SER A 427 -8.20 15.41 11.04
CA SER A 427 -7.89 16.23 12.20
C SER A 427 -6.44 16.73 12.16
N ILE A 428 -5.50 15.85 11.77
CA ILE A 428 -4.10 16.22 11.54
C ILE A 428 -3.99 17.23 10.38
N CYS A 429 -4.66 16.99 9.26
CA CYS A 429 -4.66 17.87 8.10
C CYS A 429 -5.12 19.30 8.45
N ILE A 430 -6.27 19.44 9.13
CA ILE A 430 -6.81 20.74 9.54
C ILE A 430 -5.89 21.41 10.56
N LYS A 431 -5.44 20.66 11.58
CA LYS A 431 -4.65 21.18 12.69
C LYS A 431 -3.30 21.73 12.23
N TYR A 432 -2.61 20.99 11.36
CA TYR A 432 -1.25 21.30 10.92
C TYR A 432 -1.16 21.88 9.49
N ALA A 433 -2.30 22.16 8.85
CA ALA A 433 -2.36 22.59 7.45
C ALA A 433 -1.56 21.67 6.50
N VAL A 434 -1.58 20.37 6.80
CA VAL A 434 -0.86 19.36 6.02
C VAL A 434 -1.66 19.10 4.74
N PRO A 435 -1.03 19.00 3.56
CA PRO A 435 -1.75 18.74 2.32
C PRO A 435 -2.60 17.45 2.35
N THR A 436 -3.72 17.47 1.62
CA THR A 436 -4.73 16.40 1.56
C THR A 436 -4.20 15.05 1.02
N TYR A 437 -3.00 14.97 0.44
CA TYR A 437 -2.45 13.68 0.01
C TYR A 437 -1.86 12.86 1.18
N TYR A 438 -1.40 13.51 2.26
CA TYR A 438 -1.05 12.81 3.49
C TYR A 438 -2.28 12.17 4.14
N TYR A 439 -3.48 12.65 3.82
CA TYR A 439 -4.73 12.02 4.22
C TYR A 439 -4.95 10.68 3.49
N ILE A 440 -4.52 10.56 2.22
CA ILE A 440 -4.56 9.30 1.46
C ILE A 440 -3.61 8.29 2.10
N VAL A 441 -2.37 8.71 2.34
CA VAL A 441 -1.35 7.85 2.94
C VAL A 441 -1.78 7.46 4.36
N GLY A 442 -2.21 8.39 5.21
CA GLY A 442 -2.65 8.09 6.58
C GLY A 442 -3.87 7.16 6.65
N GLY A 443 -4.89 7.38 5.81
CA GLY A 443 -6.08 6.52 5.76
C GLY A 443 -5.78 5.12 5.21
N VAL A 444 -4.99 5.02 4.14
CA VAL A 444 -4.55 3.74 3.56
C VAL A 444 -3.59 3.01 4.50
N TYR A 445 -2.77 3.73 5.25
CA TYR A 445 -1.84 3.17 6.23
C TYR A 445 -2.55 2.56 7.42
N VAL A 446 -3.63 3.19 7.93
CA VAL A 446 -4.49 2.60 8.98
C VAL A 446 -5.10 1.29 8.49
N LEU A 447 -5.50 1.20 7.22
CA LEU A 447 -6.01 -0.03 6.62
C LEU A 447 -4.92 -1.08 6.38
N PHE A 448 -3.73 -0.68 5.96
CA PHE A 448 -2.60 -1.57 5.70
C PHE A 448 -2.10 -2.24 7.00
N PHE A 449 -2.09 -1.50 8.12
CA PHE A 449 -1.70 -2.04 9.43
C PHE A 449 -2.80 -2.86 10.11
N TYR A 450 -4.08 -2.62 9.80
CA TYR A 450 -5.17 -3.53 10.19
C TYR A 450 -5.03 -4.89 9.50
N VAL A 451 -4.54 -4.90 8.25
CA VAL A 451 -4.29 -6.12 7.48
C VAL A 451 -2.96 -6.80 7.89
N GLY A 452 -1.96 -6.06 8.37
CA GLY A 452 -0.73 -6.65 8.91
C GLY A 452 -0.95 -7.37 10.24
N SER A 453 -0.38 -8.56 10.42
CA SER A 453 -0.40 -9.38 11.65
C SER A 453 0.18 -8.71 12.92
N GLY A 454 0.56 -7.42 12.86
CA GLY A 454 1.13 -6.63 13.95
C GLY A 454 0.09 -5.74 14.64
N THR A 455 -1.00 -6.31 15.13
CA THR A 455 -2.10 -5.61 15.83
C THR A 455 -1.61 -4.70 16.96
N LEU A 456 -0.58 -5.08 17.72
CA LEU A 456 0.00 -4.22 18.76
C LEU A 456 0.68 -2.97 18.20
N VAL A 457 1.45 -3.11 17.11
CA VAL A 457 2.09 -1.98 16.44
C VAL A 457 1.03 -1.08 15.83
N PHE A 458 0.01 -1.68 15.20
CA PHE A 458 -1.14 -0.94 14.68
C PHE A 458 -1.84 -0.14 15.78
N LEU A 459 -2.18 -0.77 16.91
CA LEU A 459 -2.84 -0.10 18.03
C LEU A 459 -1.94 0.98 18.64
N ALA A 460 -0.64 0.74 18.79
CA ALA A 460 0.30 1.75 19.29
C ALA A 460 0.37 2.98 18.36
N VAL A 461 0.47 2.76 17.04
CA VAL A 461 0.46 3.84 16.05
C VAL A 461 -0.88 4.56 16.07
N LEU A 462 -1.99 3.81 16.12
CA LEU A 462 -3.33 4.38 16.20
C LEU A 462 -3.50 5.25 17.44
N SER A 463 -3.12 4.75 18.62
CA SER A 463 -3.13 5.51 19.88
C SER A 463 -2.24 6.75 19.82
N PHE A 464 -1.06 6.65 19.22
CA PHE A 464 -0.16 7.80 19.03
C PHE A 464 -0.77 8.86 18.09
N LEU A 465 -1.42 8.44 17.01
CA LEU A 465 -2.10 9.35 16.09
C LEU A 465 -3.32 10.01 16.75
N ILE A 466 -4.11 9.26 17.52
CA ILE A 466 -5.21 9.79 18.32
C ILE A 466 -4.67 10.82 19.32
N PHE A 467 -3.56 10.51 20.00
CA PHE A 467 -2.91 11.45 20.91
C PHE A 467 -2.47 12.74 20.19
N ILE A 468 -1.83 12.66 19.01
CA ILE A 468 -1.48 13.83 18.19
C ILE A 468 -2.72 14.66 17.85
N VAL A 469 -3.85 14.02 17.54
CA VAL A 469 -5.11 14.69 17.24
C VAL A 469 -5.64 15.44 18.47
N LEU A 470 -5.65 14.78 19.63
CA LEU A 470 -6.19 15.32 20.89
C LEU A 470 -5.32 16.41 21.52
N MET A 471 -4.00 16.42 21.29
CA MET A 471 -3.14 17.48 21.81
C MET A 471 -3.62 18.89 21.36
N PRO A 472 -3.34 19.97 22.10
CA PRO A 472 -3.55 21.31 21.59
C PRO A 472 -2.61 21.58 20.39
N LYS A 473 -2.98 22.53 19.52
CA LYS A 473 -2.09 22.96 18.43
C LYS A 473 -0.86 23.61 19.05
N MET A 474 0.31 22.96 18.93
CA MET A 474 1.57 23.56 19.34
C MET A 474 1.83 24.77 18.42
N SER A 475 1.61 25.95 18.97
CA SER A 475 1.87 27.20 18.29
C SER A 475 3.38 27.35 18.14
N VAL A 476 3.91 27.14 16.93
CA VAL A 476 5.31 27.46 16.56
C VAL A 476 5.54 28.98 16.52
N ARG A 477 4.79 29.77 17.31
CA ARG A 477 5.00 31.22 17.47
C ARG A 477 6.25 31.57 18.28
N GLY A 478 6.99 30.59 18.80
CA GLY A 478 8.17 30.83 19.63
C GLY A 478 9.51 30.98 18.91
N PHE A 479 9.66 30.55 17.65
CA PHE A 479 10.98 30.48 17.00
C PHE A 479 11.20 31.47 15.84
N GLY A 480 10.13 32.11 15.36
CA GLY A 480 10.25 33.27 14.48
C GLY A 480 10.17 34.51 15.35
N GLY A 481 11.28 34.89 16.00
CA GLY A 481 11.39 36.16 16.68
C GLY A 481 10.84 37.25 15.76
N LYS A 482 9.76 37.91 16.21
CA LYS A 482 9.43 39.23 15.71
C LYS A 482 10.69 40.05 15.91
N LYS A 483 11.52 40.20 14.85
CA LYS A 483 12.19 41.47 14.65
C LYS A 483 11.04 42.44 14.44
N GLU A 484 10.54 42.99 15.54
CA GLU A 484 10.05 44.35 15.54
C GLU A 484 11.17 45.15 14.91
N ILE A 485 11.06 45.33 13.59
CA ILE A 485 11.62 46.51 12.96
C ILE A 485 10.79 47.60 13.61
N GLU A 486 11.31 48.11 14.73
CA GLU A 486 10.98 49.44 15.20
C GLU A 486 11.11 50.34 13.98
N GLN A 487 9.96 50.62 13.38
CA GLN A 487 9.80 51.78 12.53
C GLN A 487 10.06 52.95 13.47
N HIS A 488 11.34 53.34 13.58
CA HIS A 488 11.71 54.65 14.03
C HIS A 488 10.89 55.63 13.18
N THR A 489 9.92 56.21 13.87
CA THR A 489 9.16 57.39 13.53
C THR A 489 10.11 58.44 12.94
N ALA A 490 10.16 58.51 11.62
CA ALA A 490 10.62 59.71 10.94
C ALA A 490 9.65 60.83 11.34
N GLY A 491 10.13 61.75 12.16
CA GLY A 491 9.37 62.89 12.66
C GLY A 491 8.88 63.82 11.54
N PRO A 492 7.92 64.69 11.85
CA PRO A 492 7.42 65.68 10.90
C PRO A 492 8.55 66.67 10.57
N VAL A 493 9.01 66.68 9.32
CA VAL A 493 9.84 67.79 8.82
C VAL A 493 8.91 68.98 8.58
N SER A 494 8.83 69.86 9.56
CA SER A 494 8.47 71.26 9.38
C SER A 494 9.71 72.03 8.93
N ASN A 495 9.64 72.75 7.81
CA ASN A 495 9.90 74.20 7.74
C ASN A 495 10.14 74.71 6.31
N SER A 496 9.56 75.91 6.09
CA SER A 496 9.76 76.94 5.06
C SER A 496 9.49 76.60 3.60
#